data_AF-A0A1I7U4P7-F1
#
_entry.id   AF-A0A1I7U4P7-F1
#
_cell.length_a   1.000
_cell.length_b   1.000
_cell.length_c   1.000
_cell.angle_alpha   90.00
_cell.angle_beta   90.00
_cell.angle_gamma   90.00
#
_symmetry.space_group_name_H-M   'P 1'
#
loop_
_entity.id
_entity.type
_entity.pdbx_description
1 polymer ?
#
loop_
_entity_poly.entity_id
_entity_poly.type
_entity_poly.pdbx_seq_one_letter_code
_entity_poly.pdbx_strand_id
1 'polypeptide(L)'
;MRLVPGFNPLRQVDSNGKECRGNVELPFCKGYCKTSESGTHGFPPRVQISKVCTLVTTSTRKVILDDCDEGAAESIKFVNVPHGSECECSAVPLEQHHS
;
A
#
# COMPACT_ATOMS: atom_id res chain seq x y z
N MET A 1 -10.48 -11.26 -5.60
CA MET A 1 -9.66 -10.60 -4.57
C MET A 1 -8.38 -11.40 -4.40
N ARG A 2 -7.21 -10.75 -4.29
CA ARG A 2 -5.93 -11.45 -4.06
C ARG A 2 -5.54 -11.28 -2.60
N LEU A 3 -5.10 -12.37 -1.98
CA LEU A 3 -4.52 -12.34 -0.65
C LEU A 3 -3.15 -11.69 -0.71
N VAL A 4 -2.91 -10.76 0.20
CA VAL A 4 -1.61 -10.11 0.33
C VAL A 4 -0.86 -10.85 1.43
N PRO A 5 0.31 -11.44 1.13
CA PRO A 5 1.14 -12.07 2.14
C PRO A 5 1.41 -11.10 3.30
N GLY A 6 1.14 -11.53 4.53
CA GLY A 6 1.31 -10.71 5.74
C GLY A 6 0.09 -9.85 6.16
N PHE A 7 -0.95 -9.75 5.33
CA PHE A 7 -2.21 -9.03 5.65
C PHE A 7 -3.42 -9.95 5.84
N ASN A 8 -3.25 -11.26 5.62
CA ASN A 8 -4.29 -12.25 5.91
C ASN A 8 -3.70 -13.47 6.66
N PRO A 9 -3.90 -13.57 7.98
CA PRO A 9 -4.38 -12.49 8.85
C PRO A 9 -3.30 -11.43 9.06
N LEU A 10 -3.70 -10.17 9.11
CA LEU A 10 -2.86 -9.10 9.60
C LEU A 10 -2.71 -9.28 11.11
N ARG A 11 -1.49 -9.20 11.62
CA ARG A 11 -1.17 -9.38 13.04
C ARG A 11 -0.51 -8.13 13.60
N GLN A 12 -1.13 -7.52 14.61
CA GLN A 12 -0.54 -6.44 15.40
C GLN A 12 -0.20 -6.93 16.80
N VAL A 13 0.90 -6.43 17.36
CA VAL A 13 1.39 -6.82 18.69
C VAL A 13 1.66 -5.56 19.50
N ASP A 14 1.13 -5.50 20.72
CA ASP A 14 1.39 -4.42 21.67
C ASP A 14 2.74 -4.63 22.39
N SER A 15 3.25 -3.58 23.00
CA SER A 15 4.39 -3.57 23.93
C SER A 15 4.32 -4.63 25.04
N ASN A 16 3.12 -5.03 25.47
CA ASN A 16 2.91 -6.07 26.46
C ASN A 16 2.88 -7.50 25.87
N GLY A 17 3.16 -7.66 24.57
CA GLY A 17 3.17 -8.95 23.87
C GLY A 17 1.78 -9.49 23.48
N LYS A 18 0.71 -8.74 23.79
CA LYS A 18 -0.67 -9.07 23.39
C LYS A 18 -0.88 -8.79 21.91
N GLU A 19 -1.69 -9.60 21.26
CA GLU A 19 -1.91 -9.52 19.83
C GLU A 19 -3.38 -9.32 19.44
N CYS A 20 -3.54 -8.70 18.27
CA CYS A 20 -4.81 -8.60 17.56
C CYS A 20 -4.61 -9.08 16.13
N ARG A 21 -5.55 -9.89 15.63
CA ARG A 21 -5.55 -10.48 14.30
C ARG A 21 -6.85 -10.15 13.59
N GLY A 22 -6.78 -9.98 12.28
CA GLY A 22 -7.96 -9.75 11.46
C GLY A 22 -7.66 -9.86 9.98
N ASN A 23 -8.70 -10.12 9.20
CA ASN A 23 -8.58 -10.11 7.74
C ASN A 23 -8.83 -8.69 7.23
N VAL A 24 -7.83 -8.13 6.55
CA VAL A 24 -7.91 -6.76 6.03
C VAL A 24 -7.94 -6.82 4.51
N GLU A 25 -9.08 -6.46 3.95
CA GLU A 25 -9.19 -6.30 2.50
C GLU A 25 -8.47 -5.02 2.08
N LEU A 26 -7.78 -5.05 0.94
CA LEU A 26 -7.15 -3.86 0.38
C LEU A 26 -7.62 -3.68 -1.07
N PRO A 27 -8.03 -2.46 -1.46
CA PRO A 27 -8.30 -2.17 -2.86
C PRO A 27 -6.99 -2.22 -3.65
N PHE A 28 -6.98 -2.98 -4.75
CA PHE A 28 -5.83 -3.09 -5.65
C PHE A 28 -6.17 -2.63 -7.04
N CYS A 29 -5.26 -1.86 -7.62
CA CYS A 29 -5.29 -1.53 -9.04
C CYS A 29 -4.51 -2.56 -9.84
N LYS A 30 -5.10 -3.02 -10.94
CA LYS A 30 -4.45 -3.92 -11.90
C LYS A 30 -4.75 -3.41 -13.30
N GLY A 31 -3.70 -3.08 -14.05
CA GLY A 31 -3.83 -2.57 -15.41
C GLY A 31 -2.47 -2.35 -16.05
N TYR A 32 -2.49 -1.90 -17.30
CA TYR A 32 -1.30 -1.54 -18.06
C TYR A 32 -1.19 -0.02 -18.15
N CYS A 33 0.00 0.52 -17.92
CA CYS A 33 0.31 1.93 -18.08
C CYS A 33 1.27 2.14 -19.24
N LYS A 34 1.01 3.17 -20.05
CA LYS A 34 1.90 3.54 -21.15
C LYS A 34 3.18 4.15 -20.57
N THR A 35 4.31 3.52 -20.87
CA THR A 35 5.66 3.99 -20.57
C THR A 35 6.39 4.33 -21.87
N SER A 36 7.43 5.16 -21.78
CA SER A 36 8.25 5.49 -22.93
C SER A 36 9.71 5.70 -22.54
N GLU A 37 10.60 5.32 -23.44
CA GLU A 37 12.03 5.58 -23.34
C GLU A 37 12.49 6.20 -24.65
N SER A 38 13.27 7.28 -24.57
CA SER A 38 13.88 7.93 -25.71
C SER A 38 15.37 8.11 -25.47
N GLY A 39 16.19 7.65 -26.41
CA GLY A 39 17.62 7.93 -26.46
C GLY A 39 17.91 9.15 -27.32
N THR A 40 18.76 10.05 -26.86
CA THR A 40 19.19 11.25 -27.60
C THR A 40 20.71 11.31 -27.66
N HIS A 41 21.27 11.91 -28.72
CA HIS A 41 22.70 12.20 -28.79
C HIS A 41 23.14 13.37 -27.87
N GLY A 42 22.18 14.14 -27.32
CA GLY A 42 22.43 15.19 -26.33
C GLY A 42 22.35 14.66 -24.89
N PHE A 43 23.07 15.29 -23.97
CA PHE A 43 23.06 14.95 -22.54
C PHE A 43 21.79 15.49 -21.83
N PRO A 44 21.09 14.70 -21.01
CA PRO A 44 21.34 13.30 -20.71
C PRO A 44 20.99 12.40 -21.91
N PRO A 45 21.80 11.37 -22.19
CA PRO A 45 21.66 10.55 -23.41
C PRO A 45 20.38 9.70 -23.45
N ARG A 46 19.60 9.72 -22.35
CA ARG A 46 18.41 8.90 -22.16
C ARG A 46 17.40 9.67 -21.32
N VAL A 47 16.16 9.71 -21.80
CA VAL A 47 15.00 10.17 -21.04
C VAL A 47 14.03 9.00 -20.94
N GLN A 48 13.64 8.66 -19.71
CA GLN A 48 12.73 7.55 -19.41
C GLN A 48 11.51 8.07 -18.66
N ILE A 49 10.32 7.71 -19.12
CA ILE A 49 9.04 7.98 -18.47
C ILE A 49 8.47 6.64 -18.02
N SER A 50 8.63 6.36 -16.72
CA SER A 50 8.10 5.18 -16.06
C SER A 50 6.84 5.55 -15.29
N LYS A 51 5.74 4.88 -15.65
CA LYS A 51 4.44 5.03 -14.99
C LYS A 51 3.99 3.67 -14.47
N VAL A 52 3.38 3.65 -13.30
CA VAL A 52 2.80 2.44 -12.70
C VAL A 52 1.33 2.69 -12.37
N CYS A 53 0.54 1.62 -12.38
CA CYS A 53 -0.88 1.69 -12.08
C CYS A 53 -1.05 1.73 -10.55
N THR A 54 -1.53 2.85 -10.03
CA THR A 54 -1.68 3.12 -8.60
C THR A 54 -3.12 3.44 -8.24
N LEU A 55 -3.49 3.13 -7.00
CA LEU A 55 -4.78 3.54 -6.43
C LEU A 55 -4.76 5.04 -6.14
N VAL A 56 -5.75 5.76 -6.66
CA VAL A 56 -6.02 7.14 -6.24
C VAL A 56 -6.62 7.08 -4.85
N THR A 57 -5.82 7.41 -3.84
CA THR A 57 -6.27 7.37 -2.45
C THR A 57 -7.14 8.59 -2.17
N THR A 58 -8.41 8.35 -1.88
CA THR A 58 -9.41 9.40 -1.61
C THR A 58 -9.60 9.64 -0.11
N SER A 59 -9.43 8.60 0.69
CA SER A 59 -9.65 8.61 2.13
C SER A 59 -8.90 7.46 2.80
N THR A 60 -8.91 7.45 4.12
CA THR A 60 -8.39 6.35 4.93
C THR A 60 -9.56 5.72 5.67
N ARG A 61 -9.69 4.39 5.59
CA ARG A 61 -10.72 3.65 6.33
C ARG A 61 -10.12 2.97 7.55
N LYS A 62 -10.84 3.02 8.67
CA LYS A 62 -10.50 2.30 9.90
C LYS A 62 -11.09 0.89 9.84
N VAL A 63 -10.25 -0.14 9.85
CA VAL A 63 -10.64 -1.55 9.91
C VAL A 63 -10.36 -2.05 11.32
N ILE A 64 -11.38 -2.59 11.98
CA ILE A 64 -11.26 -3.17 13.32
C ILE A 64 -10.78 -4.62 13.17
N LEU A 65 -9.86 -5.05 14.03
CA LEU A 65 -9.40 -6.43 14.10
C LEU A 65 -10.30 -7.23 15.05
N ASP A 66 -10.79 -8.38 14.58
CA ASP A 66 -11.86 -9.12 15.26
C ASP A 66 -11.33 -10.05 16.37
N ASP A 67 -10.06 -10.48 16.29
CA ASP A 67 -9.47 -11.51 17.16
C ASP A 67 -8.35 -10.91 18.01
N CYS A 68 -8.69 -10.42 19.21
CA CYS A 68 -7.75 -9.74 20.13
C CYS A 68 -7.65 -10.44 21.48
N ASP A 69 -6.43 -10.51 22.01
CA ASP A 69 -6.18 -10.97 23.39
C ASP A 69 -6.90 -10.08 24.43
N GLU A 70 -7.33 -10.69 25.54
CA GLU A 70 -8.00 -9.96 26.62
C GLU A 70 -7.09 -8.85 27.20
N GLY A 71 -7.61 -7.63 27.25
CA GLY A 71 -6.87 -6.45 27.69
C GLY A 71 -5.76 -6.02 26.73
N ALA A 72 -5.86 -6.35 25.44
CA ALA A 72 -5.06 -5.74 24.38
C ALA A 72 -5.27 -4.22 24.33
N ALA A 73 -4.20 -3.45 24.07
CA ALA A 73 -4.27 -2.01 23.96
C ALA A 73 -5.18 -1.56 22.80
N GLU A 74 -5.91 -0.45 23.00
CA GLU A 74 -6.80 0.12 21.97
C GLU A 74 -6.08 0.49 20.67
N SER A 75 -4.78 0.80 20.73
CA SER A 75 -3.95 1.17 19.58
C SER A 75 -3.77 0.04 18.57
N ILE A 76 -3.83 -1.23 19.00
CA ILE A 76 -3.62 -2.39 18.12
C ILE A 76 -4.93 -3.02 17.64
N LYS A 77 -6.09 -2.54 18.12
CA LYS A 77 -7.41 -3.08 17.75
C LYS A 77 -7.91 -2.66 16.39
N PHE A 78 -7.22 -1.72 15.73
CA PHE A 78 -7.61 -1.26 14.41
C PHE A 78 -6.40 -0.93 13.55
N VAL A 79 -6.64 -0.90 12.24
CA VAL A 79 -5.68 -0.44 11.25
C VAL A 79 -6.33 0.56 10.32
N ASN A 80 -5.54 1.56 9.96
CA ASN A 80 -5.92 2.56 8.98
C ASN A 80 -5.40 2.11 7.62
N VAL A 81 -6.29 1.85 6.68
CA VAL A 81 -5.91 1.44 5.32
C VAL A 81 -6.37 2.47 4.30
N PRO A 82 -5.56 2.75 3.27
CA PRO A 82 -5.95 3.65 2.20
C PRO A 82 -7.18 3.11 1.47
N HIS A 83 -8.10 4.01 1.14
CA HIS A 83 -9.33 3.72 0.43
C HIS A 83 -9.48 4.62 -0.80
N GLY A 84 -9.93 4.00 -1.89
CA GLY A 84 -10.15 4.65 -3.17
C GLY A 84 -10.89 3.72 -4.11
N SER A 85 -11.61 4.29 -5.07
CA SER A 85 -12.35 3.57 -6.11
C SER A 85 -11.70 3.66 -7.49
N GLU A 86 -10.75 4.58 -7.66
CA GLU A 86 -10.16 4.92 -8.95
C GLU A 86 -8.69 4.52 -9.02
N CYS A 87 -8.24 4.19 -10.23
CA CYS A 87 -6.88 3.81 -10.53
C CYS A 87 -6.33 4.75 -11.60
N GLU A 88 -5.08 5.18 -11.44
CA GLU A 88 -4.42 6.05 -12.42
C GLU A 88 -3.01 5.56 -12.75
N CYS A 89 -2.45 6.09 -13.84
CA CYS A 89 -1.06 5.85 -14.22
C CYS A 89 -0.19 6.99 -13.69
N SER A 90 0.34 6.81 -12.47
CA SER A 90 1.19 7.80 -11.82
C SER A 90 2.67 7.56 -12.10
N ALA A 91 3.45 8.64 -12.08
CA ALA A 91 4.90 8.54 -12.15
C ALA A 91 5.41 7.93 -10.83
N VAL A 92 6.36 7.00 -10.92
CA VAL A 92 7.03 6.51 -9.71
C VAL A 92 7.98 7.61 -9.24
N PRO A 93 7.84 8.17 -8.03
CA PRO A 93 8.89 9.02 -7.47
C PRO A 93 10.14 8.16 -7.32
N LEU A 94 11.24 8.56 -7.97
CA LEU A 94 12.54 7.88 -7.89
C LEU A 94 13.25 8.10 -6.52
N GLU A 95 12.56 8.64 -5.52
CA GLU A 95 13.11 8.81 -4.18
C GLU A 95 12.91 7.54 -3.36
N GLN A 96 13.89 6.63 -3.48
CA GLN A 96 14.19 5.72 -2.38
C GLN A 96 14.77 6.55 -1.23
N HIS A 97 13.91 7.05 -0.34
CA HIS A 97 14.32 7.42 1.01
C HIS A 97 14.73 6.14 1.75
N HIS A 98 15.94 5.65 1.48
CA HIS A 98 16.69 4.88 2.46
C HIS A 98 17.22 5.88 3.49
N SER A 99 16.49 6.01 4.60
CA SER A 99 17.04 6.55 5.85
C SER A 99 17.72 5.43 6.63
#